data_AF-A0A818QBH5-F1
#
_entry.id   AF-A0A818QBH5-F1
#
_cell.length_a   1.000
_cell.length_b   1.000
_cell.length_c   1.000
_cell.angle_alpha   90.00
_cell.angle_beta   90.00
_cell.angle_gamma   90.00
#
_symmetry.space_group_name_H-M   'P 1'
#
loop_
_entity.id
_entity.type
_entity.pdbx_description
1 polymer ?
#
loop_
_entity_poly.entity_id
_entity_poly.type
_entity_poly.pdbx_seq_one_letter_code
_entity_poly.pdbx_strand_id
1 'polypeptide(L)'
;MSSFAFIFDIIFSCIITLIFLYRCGNYRRQHPITTSAVFIAWFFSVLIVFILPLDISLATYRDCLSHAAATVKPLINGSIDNKSPNNVCPQPWSYVDPHSYVVLWRIVYWTSQVLTWLILPLMQSFCETGEFSIKGKIQYAIKANLIFYGTLLLIFIILIIYVATKVTLNSSNFTATIVAASTTWGLFLLVLMLGYGLVEVPLNIYNHSRTVYMLAHTQFKLAKIYNEKINVEERLDSLVDDVTKFCMEIKSDDPLRRELEQIIKIVPEQYSNRIKLTMEDYENNRIAVTNRFPDSETEKQLIKLHERLKKYIHVHHRVQVLWTRTINEAFYLEDILNNEKNSNHEFIKQNPYPPSWLRKKLFDQHSKLGKNFDV
;
A
#
# COMPACT_ATOMS: atom_id res chain seq x y z
N MET A 1 -11.90 15.13 32.12
CA MET A 1 -10.55 15.00 31.49
C MET A 1 -10.49 13.79 30.55
N SER A 2 -11.22 12.71 30.85
CA SER A 2 -11.21 11.47 30.06
C SER A 2 -11.65 11.57 28.60
N SER A 3 -12.70 12.35 28.30
CA SER A 3 -13.18 12.53 26.91
C SER A 3 -12.20 13.32 26.04
N PHE A 4 -11.36 14.18 26.63
CA PHE A 4 -10.35 14.95 25.89
C PHE A 4 -9.22 14.07 25.36
N ALA A 5 -8.79 13.07 26.14
CA ALA A 5 -7.76 12.12 25.70
C ALA A 5 -8.22 11.34 24.46
N PHE A 6 -9.48 10.86 24.48
CA PHE A 6 -10.06 10.16 23.35
C PHE A 6 -10.17 11.02 22.08
N ILE A 7 -10.62 12.27 22.23
CA ILE A 7 -10.70 13.22 21.12
C ILE A 7 -9.30 13.53 20.58
N PHE A 8 -8.32 13.67 21.47
CA PHE A 8 -6.92 13.86 21.09
C PHE A 8 -6.40 12.69 20.26
N ASP A 9 -6.68 11.44 20.65
CA ASP A 9 -6.26 10.24 19.88
C ASP A 9 -6.86 10.23 18.46
N ILE A 10 -8.12 10.63 18.32
CA ILE A 10 -8.79 10.77 17.01
C ILE A 10 -8.13 11.85 16.16
N ILE A 11 -7.91 13.04 16.72
CA ILE A 11 -7.29 14.16 16.01
C ILE A 11 -5.86 13.81 15.62
N PHE A 12 -5.10 13.21 16.53
CA PHE A 12 -3.73 12.77 16.29
C PHE A 12 -3.66 11.73 15.18
N SER A 13 -4.55 10.74 15.19
CA SER A 13 -4.68 9.75 14.11
C SER A 13 -4.97 10.43 12.77
N CYS A 14 -5.89 11.40 12.74
CA CYS A 14 -6.21 12.18 11.55
C CYS A 14 -4.98 12.94 11.02
N ILE A 15 -4.26 13.66 11.88
CA ILE A 15 -3.04 14.39 11.49
C ILE A 15 -1.97 13.45 10.93
N ILE A 16 -1.71 12.33 11.60
CA ILE A 16 -0.77 11.31 11.12
C ILE A 16 -1.15 10.87 9.70
N THR A 17 -2.43 10.54 9.49
CA THR A 17 -2.89 10.03 8.20
C THR A 17 -2.81 11.08 7.09
N LEU A 18 -3.06 12.35 7.40
CA LEU A 18 -2.86 13.45 6.46
C LEU A 18 -1.38 13.61 6.08
N ILE A 19 -0.46 13.50 7.05
CA ILE A 19 0.98 13.55 6.80
C ILE A 19 1.41 12.38 5.90
N PHE A 20 0.94 11.17 6.18
CA PHE A 20 1.22 10.00 5.34
C PHE A 20 0.65 10.17 3.92
N LEU A 21 -0.57 10.66 3.79
CA LEU A 21 -1.21 10.89 2.49
C LEU A 21 -0.48 11.97 1.69
N TYR A 22 -0.05 13.05 2.34
CA TYR A 22 0.75 14.11 1.71
C TYR A 22 2.12 13.60 1.25
N ARG A 23 2.74 12.70 2.00
CA ARG A 23 4.07 12.15 1.68
C ARG A 23 4.03 11.07 0.60
N CYS A 24 3.04 10.18 0.66
CA CYS A 24 2.94 9.02 -0.22
C CYS A 24 2.08 9.28 -1.46
N GLY A 25 1.12 10.21 -1.38
CA GLY A 25 0.19 10.54 -2.46
C GLY A 25 0.51 11.88 -3.12
N ASN A 26 0.26 11.97 -4.43
CA ASN A 26 0.32 13.24 -5.16
C ASN A 26 -1.11 13.78 -5.32
N TYR A 27 -1.63 14.45 -4.28
CA TYR A 27 -3.03 14.89 -4.19
C TYR A 27 -3.48 15.82 -5.34
N ARG A 28 -2.54 16.46 -6.06
CA ARG A 28 -2.84 17.31 -7.21
C ARG A 28 -3.15 16.54 -8.50
N ARG A 29 -2.69 15.29 -8.61
CA ARG A 29 -2.89 14.46 -9.81
C ARG A 29 -3.94 13.36 -9.62
N GLN A 30 -4.29 13.04 -8.39
CA GLN A 30 -5.19 11.93 -8.08
C GLN A 30 -6.66 12.37 -8.11
N HIS A 31 -7.54 11.43 -8.47
CA HIS A 31 -8.98 11.66 -8.39
C HIS A 31 -9.41 11.78 -6.92
N PRO A 32 -10.28 12.75 -6.56
CA PRO A 32 -10.65 13.00 -5.16
C PRO A 32 -11.31 11.80 -4.47
N ILE A 33 -12.04 10.96 -5.22
CA ILE A 33 -12.63 9.72 -4.69
C ILE A 33 -11.55 8.75 -4.20
N THR A 34 -10.48 8.57 -4.97
CA THR A 34 -9.36 7.69 -4.61
C THR A 34 -8.66 8.21 -3.37
N THR A 35 -8.37 9.51 -3.32
CA THR A 35 -7.74 10.15 -2.17
C THR A 35 -8.61 10.03 -0.91
N SER A 36 -9.93 10.20 -1.03
CA SER A 36 -10.86 10.07 0.10
C SER A 36 -10.95 8.64 0.62
N ALA A 37 -11.05 7.65 -0.28
CA ALA A 37 -11.11 6.24 0.10
C ALA A 37 -9.81 5.80 0.82
N VAL A 38 -8.65 6.19 0.31
CA VAL A 38 -7.35 5.89 0.94
C VAL A 38 -7.21 6.59 2.29
N PHE A 39 -7.62 7.85 2.39
CA PHE A 39 -7.62 8.58 3.66
C PHE A 39 -8.44 7.85 4.73
N ILE A 40 -9.69 7.48 4.41
CA ILE A 40 -10.58 6.77 5.33
C ILE A 40 -9.98 5.42 5.74
N ALA A 41 -9.37 4.69 4.79
CA ALA A 41 -8.74 3.39 5.07
C ALA A 41 -7.59 3.54 6.06
N TRP A 42 -6.68 4.47 5.78
CA TRP A 42 -5.51 4.68 6.62
C TRP A 42 -5.89 5.26 7.98
N PHE A 43 -6.90 6.14 8.01
CA PHE A 43 -7.42 6.70 9.24
C PHE A 43 -7.90 5.61 10.19
N PHE A 44 -8.76 4.69 9.74
CA PHE A 44 -9.23 3.61 10.60
C PHE A 44 -8.11 2.65 11.02
N SER A 45 -7.17 2.33 10.12
CA SER A 45 -6.03 1.49 10.47
C SER A 45 -5.15 2.10 11.57
N VAL A 46 -4.86 3.41 11.48
CA VAL A 46 -4.09 4.12 12.52
C VAL A 46 -4.90 4.26 13.80
N LEU A 47 -6.20 4.54 13.69
CA LEU A 47 -7.09 4.70 14.83
C LEU A 47 -7.19 3.42 15.67
N ILE A 48 -7.21 2.23 15.05
CA ILE A 48 -7.26 0.93 15.76
C ILE A 48 -6.06 0.76 16.71
N VAL A 49 -4.87 1.29 16.35
CA VAL A 49 -3.67 1.22 17.21
C VAL A 49 -3.90 1.93 18.55
N PHE A 50 -4.69 3.01 18.56
CA PHE A 50 -5.01 3.77 19.78
C PHE A 50 -6.26 3.22 20.49
N ILE A 51 -7.24 2.68 19.75
CA ILE A 51 -8.45 2.10 20.34
C ILE A 51 -8.16 0.78 21.06
N LEU A 52 -7.20 -0.02 20.59
CA LEU A 52 -6.97 -1.36 21.16
C LEU A 52 -6.46 -1.32 22.62
N PRO A 53 -5.48 -0.47 23.00
CA PRO A 53 -5.14 -0.26 24.40
C PRO A 53 -6.31 0.27 25.24
N LEU A 54 -7.13 1.15 24.65
CA LEU A 54 -8.33 1.67 25.27
C LEU A 54 -9.33 0.54 25.57
N ASP A 55 -9.53 -0.41 24.64
CA ASP A 55 -10.39 -1.58 24.82
C ASP A 55 -9.97 -2.41 26.03
N ILE A 56 -8.68 -2.74 26.10
CA ILE A 56 -8.11 -3.49 27.23
C ILE A 56 -8.32 -2.76 28.56
N SER A 57 -8.11 -1.44 28.58
CA SER A 57 -8.30 -0.63 29.78
C SER A 57 -9.78 -0.52 30.22
N LEU A 58 -10.71 -0.49 29.26
CA LEU A 58 -12.14 -0.45 29.53
C LEU A 58 -12.68 -1.81 29.97
N ALA A 59 -12.19 -2.90 29.38
CA ALA A 59 -12.54 -4.26 29.77
C ALA A 59 -12.11 -4.54 31.22
N THR A 60 -10.85 -4.26 31.55
CA THR A 60 -10.32 -4.41 32.92
C THR A 60 -11.04 -3.53 33.93
N TYR A 61 -11.42 -2.30 33.54
CA TYR A 61 -12.23 -1.42 34.38
C TYR A 61 -13.64 -1.97 34.63
N ARG A 62 -14.31 -2.53 33.61
CA ARG A 62 -15.64 -3.16 33.75
C ARG A 62 -15.58 -4.42 34.62
N ASP A 63 -14.55 -5.23 34.46
CA ASP A 63 -14.32 -6.41 35.28
C ASP A 63 -14.13 -6.01 36.76
N CYS A 64 -13.31 -4.98 37.03
CA CYS A 64 -13.16 -4.42 38.38
C CYS A 64 -14.50 -3.98 38.98
N LEU A 65 -15.31 -3.22 38.23
CA LEU A 65 -16.63 -2.76 38.68
C LEU A 65 -17.57 -3.93 39.00
N SER A 66 -17.55 -4.99 38.18
CA SER A 66 -18.36 -6.18 38.39
C SER A 66 -17.97 -6.92 39.67
N HIS A 67 -16.67 -7.06 39.94
CA HIS A 67 -16.16 -7.68 41.17
C HIS A 67 -16.46 -6.83 42.40
N ALA A 68 -16.31 -5.50 42.30
CA ALA A 68 -16.63 -4.59 43.39
C ALA A 68 -18.14 -4.63 43.72
N ALA A 69 -19.01 -4.65 42.71
CA ALA A 69 -20.45 -4.75 42.90
C ALA A 69 -20.88 -6.09 43.52
N ALA A 70 -20.19 -7.19 43.18
CA ALA A 70 -20.41 -8.51 43.78
C ALA A 70 -19.94 -8.57 45.25
N THR A 71 -18.87 -7.87 45.59
CA THR A 71 -18.31 -7.85 46.96
C THR A 71 -19.16 -7.00 47.92
N VAL A 72 -19.84 -5.97 47.42
CA VAL A 72 -20.69 -5.07 48.23
C VAL A 72 -22.08 -5.67 48.55
N LYS A 73 -22.53 -6.70 47.82
CA LYS A 73 -23.72 -7.49 48.15
C LYS A 73 -23.27 -8.87 48.66
N PRO A 74 -22.94 -9.09 49.96
CA PRO A 74 -23.73 -8.72 51.14
C PRO A 74 -22.89 -8.31 52.38
N LEU A 75 -23.02 -7.05 52.84
CA LEU A 75 -22.85 -6.73 54.27
C LEU A 75 -24.14 -6.07 54.79
N ILE A 76 -25.19 -6.88 54.92
CA ILE A 76 -26.23 -6.62 55.90
C ILE A 76 -25.63 -7.00 57.26
N ASN A 77 -24.77 -6.12 57.78
CA ASN A 77 -24.49 -5.89 59.20
C ASN A 77 -23.30 -4.95 59.34
N GLY A 78 -23.62 -3.66 59.46
CA GLY A 78 -22.92 -2.75 60.35
C GLY A 78 -21.44 -2.44 60.06
N SER A 79 -21.15 -1.82 58.92
CA SER A 79 -20.14 -0.76 58.82
C SER A 79 -20.28 -0.07 57.46
N ILE A 80 -20.84 1.14 57.45
CA ILE A 80 -20.94 1.97 56.25
C ILE A 80 -19.54 2.53 55.97
N ASP A 81 -18.73 1.75 55.26
CA ASP A 81 -17.48 2.24 54.69
C ASP A 81 -17.86 3.08 53.46
N ASN A 82 -18.03 4.40 53.65
CA ASN A 82 -18.33 5.38 52.60
C ASN A 82 -17.12 5.58 51.67
N LYS A 83 -16.59 4.52 51.07
CA LYS A 83 -15.67 4.64 49.95
C LYS A 83 -16.50 4.81 48.69
N SER A 84 -16.43 6.01 48.10
CA SER A 84 -17.00 6.28 46.79
C SER A 84 -16.49 5.24 45.77
N PRO A 85 -17.31 4.82 44.78
CA PRO A 85 -16.92 3.79 43.81
C PRO A 85 -15.65 4.15 43.01
N ASN A 86 -15.31 5.45 42.94
CA ASN A 86 -14.10 5.96 42.30
C ASN A 86 -12.80 5.59 43.03
N ASN A 87 -12.87 5.23 44.32
CA ASN A 87 -11.69 4.88 45.12
C ASN A 87 -11.34 3.38 45.02
N VAL A 88 -12.28 2.53 44.58
CA VAL A 88 -12.08 1.07 44.45
C VAL A 88 -11.63 0.70 43.04
N CYS A 89 -12.22 1.32 42.02
CA CYS A 89 -11.82 1.13 40.62
C CYS A 89 -11.53 2.53 40.02
N PRO A 90 -10.25 2.93 39.85
CA PRO A 90 -9.93 4.22 39.25
C PRO A 90 -10.36 4.23 37.79
N GLN A 91 -10.97 5.33 37.36
CA GLN A 91 -11.38 5.51 35.97
C GLN A 91 -10.13 5.58 35.06
N PRO A 92 -10.11 4.88 33.92
CA PRO A 92 -8.98 4.93 33.00
C PRO A 92 -8.81 6.34 32.40
N TRP A 93 -7.57 6.67 32.05
CA TRP A 93 -7.17 7.97 31.51
C TRP A 93 -8.03 8.43 30.32
N SER A 94 -8.33 7.51 29.41
CA SER A 94 -9.26 7.70 28.29
C SER A 94 -10.49 6.85 28.60
N TYR A 95 -11.52 7.45 29.17
CA TYR A 95 -12.79 6.78 29.45
C TYR A 95 -13.84 7.28 28.48
N VAL A 96 -14.51 6.34 27.83
CA VAL A 96 -15.56 6.57 26.85
C VAL A 96 -16.82 5.88 27.35
N ASP A 97 -17.96 6.55 27.19
CA ASP A 97 -19.26 5.99 27.52
C ASP A 97 -19.50 4.65 26.77
N PRO A 98 -20.02 3.60 27.42
CA PRO A 98 -20.22 2.29 26.80
C PRO A 98 -21.05 2.31 25.52
N HIS A 99 -22.08 3.14 25.46
CA HIS A 99 -22.93 3.24 24.26
C HIS A 99 -22.15 3.86 23.10
N SER A 100 -21.45 4.97 23.37
CA SER A 100 -20.63 5.67 22.36
C SER A 100 -19.51 4.78 21.82
N TYR A 101 -18.91 3.97 22.69
CA TYR A 101 -17.87 3.02 22.33
C TYR A 101 -18.35 1.92 21.38
N VAL A 102 -19.52 1.32 21.65
CA VAL A 102 -20.10 0.28 20.77
C VAL A 102 -20.48 0.85 19.41
N VAL A 103 -21.06 2.06 19.39
CA VAL A 103 -21.38 2.76 18.13
C VAL A 103 -20.12 3.00 17.31
N LEU A 104 -19.04 3.45 17.96
CA LEU A 104 -17.77 3.68 17.30
C LEU A 104 -17.18 2.41 16.69
N TRP A 105 -17.12 1.32 17.44
CA TRP A 105 -16.63 0.04 16.91
C TRP A 105 -17.50 -0.48 15.77
N ARG A 106 -18.81 -0.27 15.84
CA ARG A 106 -19.71 -0.62 14.73
C ARG A 106 -19.39 0.19 13.48
N ILE A 107 -19.12 1.50 13.62
CA ILE A 107 -18.69 2.34 12.49
C ILE A 107 -17.38 1.82 11.94
N VAL A 108 -16.32 1.73 12.76
CA VAL A 108 -14.98 1.27 12.34
C VAL A 108 -15.04 -0.10 11.67
N TYR A 109 -15.81 -1.03 12.22
CA TYR A 109 -15.98 -2.36 11.66
C TYR A 109 -16.62 -2.31 10.28
N TRP A 110 -17.83 -1.75 10.15
CA TRP A 110 -18.56 -1.79 8.88
C TRP A 110 -17.89 -0.94 7.80
N THR A 111 -17.33 0.21 8.15
CA THR A 111 -16.56 1.01 7.18
C THR A 111 -15.34 0.25 6.70
N SER A 112 -14.58 -0.39 7.59
CA SER A 112 -13.40 -1.18 7.21
C SER A 112 -13.78 -2.38 6.35
N GLN A 113 -14.89 -3.06 6.65
CA GLN A 113 -15.37 -4.19 5.83
C GLN A 113 -15.74 -3.73 4.41
N VAL A 114 -16.56 -2.68 4.28
CA VAL A 114 -16.95 -2.15 2.97
C VAL A 114 -15.74 -1.66 2.19
N LEU A 115 -14.80 -0.99 2.86
CA LEU A 115 -13.62 -0.45 2.22
C LEU A 115 -12.68 -1.54 1.73
N THR A 116 -12.47 -2.59 2.53
CA THR A 116 -11.55 -3.69 2.24
C THR A 116 -12.10 -4.65 1.19
N TRP A 117 -13.39 -5.01 1.28
CA TRP A 117 -13.97 -6.04 0.42
C TRP A 117 -14.65 -5.50 -0.83
N LEU A 118 -15.02 -4.21 -0.86
CA LEU A 118 -15.74 -3.62 -1.98
C LEU A 118 -14.95 -2.48 -2.62
N ILE A 119 -14.66 -1.41 -1.88
CA ILE A 119 -14.17 -0.16 -2.48
C ILE A 119 -12.73 -0.30 -3.00
N LEU A 120 -11.78 -0.74 -2.16
CA LEU A 120 -10.36 -0.81 -2.55
C LEU A 120 -10.10 -1.81 -3.70
N PRO A 121 -10.64 -3.03 -3.68
CA PRO A 121 -10.43 -4.01 -4.76
C PRO A 121 -11.07 -3.56 -6.09
N LEU A 122 -12.30 -3.01 -6.04
CA LEU A 122 -12.94 -2.47 -7.24
C LEU A 122 -12.18 -1.27 -7.80
N MET A 123 -11.68 -0.38 -6.93
CA MET A 123 -10.88 0.76 -7.35
C MET A 123 -9.56 0.33 -7.99
N GLN A 124 -8.90 -0.70 -7.44
CA GLN A 124 -7.69 -1.26 -8.02
C GLN A 124 -7.96 -1.81 -9.43
N SER A 125 -8.95 -2.69 -9.59
CA SER A 125 -9.28 -3.28 -10.90
C SER A 125 -9.78 -2.23 -11.90
N PHE A 126 -10.46 -1.17 -11.45
CA PHE A 126 -10.89 -0.05 -12.29
C PHE A 126 -9.73 0.79 -12.83
N CYS A 127 -8.64 0.91 -12.07
CA CYS A 127 -7.44 1.64 -12.50
C CYS A 127 -6.54 0.79 -13.41
N GLU A 128 -6.44 -0.51 -13.12
CA GLU A 128 -5.54 -1.44 -13.84
C GLU A 128 -6.07 -1.84 -15.23
N THR A 129 -7.39 -1.85 -15.44
CA THR A 129 -8.00 -2.29 -16.71
C THR A 129 -7.57 -1.45 -17.93
N GLY A 130 -7.43 -2.13 -19.08
CA GLY A 130 -7.19 -1.51 -20.39
C GLY A 130 -8.44 -0.97 -21.08
N GLU A 131 -9.62 -1.14 -20.50
CA GLU A 131 -10.89 -0.64 -21.04
C GLU A 131 -10.88 0.88 -21.21
N PHE A 132 -11.42 1.39 -22.32
CA PHE A 132 -11.48 2.83 -22.60
C PHE A 132 -12.72 3.49 -22.02
N SER A 133 -13.87 2.81 -22.06
CA SER A 133 -15.15 3.31 -21.57
C SER A 133 -15.35 3.10 -20.06
N ILE A 134 -15.96 4.07 -19.36
CA ILE A 134 -16.26 3.96 -17.92
C ILE A 134 -17.16 2.75 -17.63
N LYS A 135 -18.13 2.45 -18.50
CA LYS A 135 -19.01 1.29 -18.36
C LYS A 135 -18.23 -0.02 -18.49
N GLY A 136 -17.31 -0.09 -19.46
CA GLY A 136 -16.40 -1.23 -19.64
C GLY A 136 -15.51 -1.44 -18.42
N LYS A 137 -14.92 -0.36 -17.89
CA LYS A 137 -14.08 -0.41 -16.69
C LYS A 137 -14.81 -0.94 -15.46
N ILE A 138 -16.05 -0.49 -15.20
CA ILE A 138 -16.85 -0.97 -14.07
C ILE A 138 -17.23 -2.44 -14.26
N GLN A 139 -17.66 -2.83 -15.46
CA GLN A 139 -18.01 -4.23 -15.75
C GLN A 139 -16.80 -5.15 -15.59
N TYR A 140 -15.64 -4.74 -16.08
CA TYR A 140 -14.39 -5.47 -15.90
C TYR A 140 -14.03 -5.59 -14.41
N ALA A 141 -14.05 -4.48 -13.68
CA ALA A 141 -13.72 -4.47 -12.25
C ALA A 141 -14.63 -5.39 -11.43
N ILE A 142 -15.94 -5.39 -11.70
CA ILE A 142 -16.88 -6.29 -11.04
C ILE A 142 -16.60 -7.74 -11.41
N LYS A 143 -16.42 -8.05 -12.70
CA LYS A 143 -16.14 -9.43 -13.16
C LYS A 143 -14.85 -9.98 -12.55
N ALA A 144 -13.77 -9.20 -12.56
CA ALA A 144 -12.48 -9.62 -12.02
C ALA A 144 -12.57 -9.94 -10.52
N ASN A 145 -13.20 -9.05 -9.74
CA ASN A 145 -13.39 -9.25 -8.30
C ASN A 145 -14.37 -10.40 -8.01
N LEU A 146 -15.45 -10.55 -8.79
CA LEU A 146 -16.41 -11.64 -8.62
C LEU A 146 -15.78 -13.01 -8.87
N ILE A 147 -14.90 -13.13 -9.88
CA ILE A 147 -14.14 -14.36 -10.12
C ILE A 147 -13.25 -14.67 -8.92
N PHE A 148 -12.51 -13.69 -8.42
CA PHE A 148 -11.62 -13.87 -7.27
C PHE A 148 -12.37 -14.25 -5.98
N TYR A 149 -13.46 -13.55 -5.65
CA TYR A 149 -14.26 -13.90 -4.48
C TYR A 149 -15.04 -15.20 -4.66
N GLY A 150 -15.48 -15.49 -5.88
CA GLY A 150 -16.14 -16.74 -6.22
C GLY A 150 -15.24 -17.95 -5.99
N THR A 151 -13.96 -17.88 -6.38
CA THR A 151 -13.00 -18.96 -6.13
C THR A 151 -12.69 -19.12 -4.64
N LEU A 152 -12.54 -18.02 -3.90
CA LEU A 152 -12.37 -18.07 -2.43
C LEU A 152 -13.59 -18.69 -1.73
N LEU A 153 -14.80 -18.31 -2.14
CA LEU A 153 -16.05 -18.85 -1.59
C LEU A 153 -16.20 -20.34 -1.90
N LEU A 154 -15.80 -20.79 -3.09
CA LEU A 154 -15.78 -22.21 -3.44
C LEU A 154 -14.85 -23.00 -2.52
N ILE A 155 -13.62 -22.53 -2.31
CA ILE A 155 -12.66 -23.17 -1.39
C ILE A 155 -13.23 -23.23 0.03
N PHE A 156 -13.84 -22.13 0.49
CA PHE A 156 -14.47 -22.05 1.81
C PHE A 156 -15.62 -23.05 1.97
N ILE A 157 -16.48 -23.23 0.95
CA ILE A 157 -17.56 -24.21 0.96
C ILE A 157 -17.01 -25.63 1.07
N ILE A 158 -15.95 -25.96 0.32
CA ILE A 158 -15.30 -27.29 0.40
C ILE A 158 -14.81 -27.57 1.83
N LEU A 159 -14.17 -26.58 2.46
CA LEU A 159 -13.70 -26.70 3.84
C LEU A 159 -14.86 -26.89 4.84
N ILE A 160 -15.98 -26.17 4.66
CA ILE A 160 -17.17 -26.36 5.49
C ILE A 160 -17.74 -27.77 5.33
N ILE A 161 -17.86 -28.27 4.09
CA ILE A 161 -18.35 -29.63 3.82
C ILE A 161 -17.44 -30.65 4.49
N TYR A 162 -16.12 -30.47 4.39
CA TYR A 162 -15.15 -31.33 5.09
C TYR A 162 -15.40 -31.35 6.60
N VAL A 163 -15.55 -30.19 7.24
CA VAL A 163 -15.83 -30.11 8.69
C VAL A 163 -17.18 -30.75 9.04
N ALA A 164 -18.20 -30.57 8.20
CA ALA A 164 -19.53 -31.16 8.38
C ALA A 164 -19.49 -32.70 8.44
N THR A 165 -18.54 -33.34 7.75
CA THR A 165 -18.37 -34.81 7.80
C THR A 165 -17.74 -35.29 9.12
N LYS A 166 -17.06 -34.41 9.85
CA LYS A 166 -16.33 -34.76 11.09
C LYS A 166 -17.05 -34.31 12.36
N VAL A 167 -17.92 -33.30 12.26
CA VAL A 167 -18.60 -32.68 13.41
C VAL A 167 -20.08 -32.47 13.09
N THR A 168 -20.97 -32.80 14.03
CA THR A 168 -22.39 -32.46 13.94
C THR A 168 -22.58 -30.94 14.00
N LEU A 169 -22.97 -30.34 12.88
CA LEU A 169 -23.13 -28.90 12.75
C LEU A 169 -24.46 -28.43 13.35
N ASN A 170 -24.44 -28.03 14.62
CA ASN A 170 -25.48 -27.19 15.21
C ASN A 170 -25.24 -25.71 14.84
N SER A 171 -26.29 -24.88 14.76
CA SER A 171 -26.17 -23.45 14.45
C SER A 171 -25.18 -22.71 15.36
N SER A 172 -25.13 -23.08 16.65
CA SER A 172 -24.15 -22.54 17.61
C SER A 172 -22.72 -22.99 17.29
N ASN A 173 -22.52 -24.28 17.00
CA ASN A 173 -21.21 -24.86 16.70
C ASN A 173 -20.64 -24.33 15.37
N PHE A 174 -21.52 -24.12 14.39
CA PHE A 174 -21.16 -23.53 13.10
C PHE A 174 -20.64 -22.10 13.26
N THR A 175 -21.37 -21.26 14.02
CA THR A 175 -20.96 -19.88 14.29
C THR A 175 -19.64 -19.84 15.05
N ALA A 176 -19.48 -20.69 16.07
CA ALA A 176 -18.23 -20.79 16.82
C ALA A 176 -17.05 -21.24 15.93
N THR A 177 -17.29 -22.15 14.99
CA THR A 177 -16.26 -22.63 14.05
C THR A 177 -15.83 -21.54 13.08
N ILE A 178 -16.76 -20.73 12.56
CA ILE A 178 -16.43 -19.59 11.69
C ILE A 178 -15.60 -18.55 12.45
N VAL A 179 -16.01 -18.22 13.68
CA VAL A 179 -15.28 -17.25 14.52
C VAL A 179 -13.87 -17.78 14.84
N ALA A 180 -13.75 -19.06 15.19
CA ALA A 180 -12.47 -19.70 15.44
C ALA A 180 -11.59 -19.69 14.17
N ALA A 181 -12.14 -20.06 13.02
CA ALA A 181 -11.41 -20.07 11.74
C ALA A 181 -10.94 -18.67 11.31
N SER A 182 -11.76 -17.63 11.51
CA SER A 182 -11.35 -16.25 11.23
C SER A 182 -10.19 -15.82 12.15
N THR A 183 -10.19 -16.27 13.39
CA THR A 183 -9.15 -15.93 14.38
C THR A 183 -7.85 -16.68 14.08
N THR A 184 -7.93 -17.96 13.69
CA THR A 184 -6.75 -18.75 13.32
C THR A 184 -6.06 -18.21 12.08
N TRP A 185 -6.80 -17.68 11.10
CA TRP A 185 -6.20 -16.99 9.95
C TRP A 185 -5.35 -15.78 10.38
N GLY A 186 -5.88 -14.94 11.28
CA GLY A 186 -5.13 -13.79 11.83
C GLY A 186 -3.89 -14.22 12.60
N LEU A 187 -4.00 -15.24 13.46
CA LEU A 187 -2.87 -15.79 14.22
C LEU A 187 -1.82 -16.42 13.31
N PHE A 188 -2.23 -17.12 12.26
CA PHE A 188 -1.33 -17.71 11.28
C PHE A 188 -0.49 -16.63 10.58
N LEU A 189 -1.13 -15.55 10.11
CA LEU A 189 -0.42 -14.40 9.53
C LEU A 189 0.51 -13.73 10.54
N LEU A 190 0.08 -13.58 11.79
CA LEU A 190 0.90 -13.01 12.86
C LEU A 190 2.18 -13.85 13.07
N VAL A 191 2.06 -15.17 13.17
CA VAL A 191 3.22 -16.07 13.35
C VAL A 191 4.21 -15.92 12.18
N LEU A 192 3.72 -15.86 10.94
CA LEU A 192 4.59 -15.66 9.76
C LEU A 192 5.30 -14.30 9.77
N MET A 193 4.58 -13.22 10.08
CA MET A 193 5.16 -11.87 10.11
C MET A 193 6.09 -11.66 11.31
N LEU A 194 5.79 -12.27 12.46
CA LEU A 194 6.58 -12.17 13.67
C LEU A 194 7.97 -12.78 13.49
N GLY A 195 8.09 -13.88 12.74
CA GLY A 195 9.39 -14.49 12.41
C GLY A 195 10.33 -13.51 11.70
N TYR A 196 9.82 -12.81 10.68
CA TYR A 196 10.58 -11.77 9.98
C TYR A 196 10.90 -10.58 10.91
N GLY A 197 9.92 -10.11 11.70
CA GLY A 197 10.08 -9.00 12.61
C GLY A 197 11.12 -9.23 13.71
N LEU A 198 11.18 -10.45 14.27
CA LEU A 198 12.05 -10.78 15.39
C LEU A 198 13.49 -11.10 14.96
N VAL A 199 13.68 -11.64 13.75
CA VAL A 199 15.01 -12.09 13.28
C VAL A 199 15.61 -11.10 12.29
N GLU A 200 14.91 -10.81 11.19
CA GLU A 200 15.47 -10.03 10.08
C GLU A 200 15.67 -8.56 10.48
N VAL A 201 14.77 -7.98 11.28
CA VAL A 201 14.89 -6.55 11.65
C VAL A 201 16.13 -6.29 12.52
N PRO A 202 16.37 -7.00 13.64
CA PRO A 202 17.59 -6.82 14.42
C PRO A 202 18.85 -7.17 13.64
N LEU A 203 18.83 -8.25 12.85
CA LEU A 203 19.97 -8.64 12.02
C LEU A 203 20.29 -7.59 10.96
N ASN A 204 19.28 -7.00 10.32
CA ASN A 204 19.47 -5.93 9.36
C ASN A 204 20.08 -4.69 10.01
N ILE A 205 19.64 -4.31 11.23
CA ILE A 205 20.25 -3.21 12.00
C ILE A 205 21.72 -3.51 12.31
N TYR A 206 22.01 -4.74 12.77
CA TYR A 206 23.39 -5.18 13.04
C TYR A 206 24.25 -5.13 11.77
N ASN A 207 23.75 -5.64 10.64
CA ASN A 207 24.47 -5.64 9.37
C ASN A 207 24.66 -4.23 8.79
N HIS A 208 23.72 -3.30 9.04
CA HIS A 208 23.87 -1.90 8.66
C HIS A 208 25.04 -1.21 9.37
N SER A 209 25.48 -1.70 10.52
CA SER A 209 26.70 -1.19 11.19
C SER A 209 28.00 -1.61 10.48
N ARG A 210 27.96 -2.65 9.63
CA ARG A 210 29.12 -3.23 8.95
C ARG A 210 29.20 -2.71 7.51
N THR A 211 29.80 -1.54 7.32
CA THR A 211 29.84 -0.85 6.02
C THR A 211 30.41 -1.70 4.89
N VAL A 212 31.50 -2.45 5.12
CA VAL A 212 32.11 -3.33 4.09
C VAL A 212 31.15 -4.42 3.61
N TYR A 213 30.47 -5.09 4.55
CA TYR A 213 29.48 -6.12 4.23
C TYR A 213 28.29 -5.51 3.47
N MET A 214 27.80 -4.37 3.95
CA MET A 214 26.67 -3.67 3.38
C MET A 214 26.96 -3.20 1.95
N LEU A 215 28.18 -2.70 1.67
CA LEU A 215 28.61 -2.33 0.33
C LEU A 215 28.61 -3.54 -0.62
N ALA A 216 29.26 -4.65 -0.23
CA ALA A 216 29.31 -5.85 -1.06
C ALA A 216 27.91 -6.41 -1.37
N HIS A 217 27.04 -6.44 -0.36
CA HIS A 217 25.65 -6.85 -0.53
C HIS A 217 24.87 -5.90 -1.46
N THR A 218 25.06 -4.58 -1.32
CA THR A 218 24.40 -3.58 -2.15
C THR A 218 24.88 -3.64 -3.60
N GLN A 219 26.18 -3.87 -3.85
CA GLN A 219 26.73 -4.06 -5.20
C GLN A 219 26.17 -5.32 -5.87
N PHE A 220 26.05 -6.42 -5.14
CA PHE A 220 25.40 -7.63 -5.65
C PHE A 220 23.92 -7.38 -6.01
N LYS A 221 23.18 -6.72 -5.09
CA LYS A 221 21.79 -6.33 -5.32
C LYS A 221 21.65 -5.37 -6.50
N LEU A 222 22.60 -4.47 -6.69
CA LEU A 222 22.65 -3.53 -7.79
C LEU A 222 22.73 -4.26 -9.14
N ALA A 223 23.61 -5.24 -9.27
CA ALA A 223 23.70 -6.07 -10.48
C ALA A 223 22.37 -6.80 -10.80
N LYS A 224 21.67 -7.30 -9.77
CA LYS A 224 20.35 -7.91 -9.94
C LYS A 224 19.30 -6.91 -10.45
N ILE A 225 19.23 -5.72 -9.85
CA ILE A 225 18.28 -4.66 -10.26
C ILE A 225 18.61 -4.15 -11.66
N TYR A 226 19.89 -4.09 -12.03
CA TYR A 226 20.31 -3.74 -13.38
C TYR A 226 19.77 -4.72 -14.43
N ASN A 227 19.89 -6.02 -14.17
CA ASN A 227 19.33 -7.04 -15.06
C ASN A 227 17.80 -6.95 -15.14
N GLU A 228 17.12 -6.70 -14.01
CA GLU A 228 15.66 -6.47 -14.01
C GLU A 228 15.30 -5.23 -14.84
N LYS A 229 16.08 -4.15 -14.74
CA LYS A 229 15.90 -2.92 -15.51
C LYS A 229 15.99 -3.19 -17.01
N ILE A 230 17.03 -3.86 -17.48
CA ILE A 230 17.20 -4.22 -18.89
C ILE A 230 16.00 -5.04 -19.39
N ASN A 231 15.61 -6.08 -18.64
CA ASN A 231 14.47 -6.93 -19.02
C ASN A 231 13.14 -6.15 -19.11
N VAL A 232 12.95 -5.13 -18.27
CA VAL A 232 11.76 -4.30 -18.28
C VAL A 232 11.80 -3.29 -19.44
N GLU A 233 12.96 -2.72 -19.73
CA GLU A 233 13.17 -1.83 -20.88
C GLU A 233 12.93 -2.57 -22.20
N GLU A 234 13.50 -3.76 -22.38
CA GLU A 234 13.30 -4.61 -23.57
C GLU A 234 11.81 -4.98 -23.79
N ARG A 235 11.11 -5.35 -22.71
CA ARG A 235 9.67 -5.65 -22.79
C ARG A 235 8.86 -4.40 -23.12
N LEU A 236 9.22 -3.24 -22.56
CA LEU A 236 8.55 -1.98 -22.87
C LEU A 236 8.77 -1.60 -24.33
N ASP A 237 9.99 -1.78 -24.86
CA ASP A 237 10.31 -1.61 -26.28
C ASP A 237 9.42 -2.50 -27.16
N SER A 238 9.30 -3.79 -26.85
CA SER A 238 8.42 -4.69 -27.63
C SER A 238 6.95 -4.26 -27.65
N LEU A 239 6.45 -3.69 -26.54
CA LEU A 239 5.08 -3.17 -26.45
C LEU A 239 4.91 -1.87 -27.24
N VAL A 240 5.95 -1.01 -27.27
CA VAL A 240 5.97 0.20 -28.08
C VAL A 240 5.99 -0.14 -29.57
N ASP A 241 6.71 -1.18 -29.98
CA ASP A 241 6.70 -1.68 -31.35
C ASP A 241 5.31 -2.19 -31.74
N ASP A 242 4.62 -2.91 -30.85
CA ASP A 242 3.24 -3.33 -31.08
C ASP A 242 2.28 -2.13 -31.21
N VAL A 243 2.41 -1.11 -30.36
CA VAL A 243 1.65 0.15 -30.51
C VAL A 243 1.91 0.79 -31.86
N THR A 244 3.17 0.82 -32.30
CA THR A 244 3.56 1.39 -33.60
C THR A 244 2.91 0.62 -34.76
N LYS A 245 2.85 -0.72 -34.71
CA LYS A 245 2.13 -1.52 -35.71
C LYS A 245 0.64 -1.15 -35.78
N PHE A 246 -0.04 -1.06 -34.64
CA PHE A 246 -1.45 -0.66 -34.59
C PHE A 246 -1.68 0.76 -35.14
N CYS A 247 -0.75 1.69 -34.93
CA CYS A 247 -0.81 3.02 -35.53
C CYS A 247 -0.65 3.00 -37.07
N MET A 248 0.08 2.04 -37.65
CA MET A 248 0.15 1.88 -39.11
C MET A 248 -1.13 1.26 -39.69
N GLU A 249 -1.75 0.35 -38.94
CA GLU A 249 -2.93 -0.41 -39.40
C GLU A 249 -4.23 0.42 -39.31
N ILE A 250 -4.41 1.21 -38.26
CA ILE A 250 -5.65 1.97 -38.00
C ILE A 250 -5.64 3.29 -38.79
N LYS A 251 -6.67 3.54 -39.61
CA LYS A 251 -6.76 4.79 -40.38
C LYS A 251 -7.18 5.97 -39.50
N SER A 252 -6.87 7.18 -39.97
CA SER A 252 -7.18 8.43 -39.27
C SER A 252 -8.69 8.68 -39.08
N ASP A 253 -9.54 8.07 -39.92
CA ASP A 253 -11.01 8.23 -39.87
C ASP A 253 -11.72 7.19 -38.98
N ASP A 254 -11.01 6.21 -38.42
CA ASP A 254 -11.63 5.15 -37.62
C ASP A 254 -11.97 5.62 -36.19
N PRO A 255 -13.11 5.19 -35.61
CA PRO A 255 -13.48 5.55 -34.23
C PRO A 255 -12.47 5.05 -33.18
N LEU A 256 -11.70 3.99 -33.51
CA LEU A 256 -10.64 3.41 -32.68
C LEU A 256 -9.39 4.32 -32.59
N ARG A 257 -9.23 5.31 -33.47
CA ARG A 257 -8.11 6.25 -33.45
C ARG A 257 -8.05 7.03 -32.13
N ARG A 258 -9.22 7.40 -31.59
CA ARG A 258 -9.32 8.08 -30.29
C ARG A 258 -8.81 7.22 -29.13
N GLU A 259 -9.02 5.91 -29.19
CA GLU A 259 -8.54 4.97 -28.18
C GLU A 259 -7.02 4.80 -28.28
N LEU A 260 -6.50 4.70 -29.51
CA LEU A 260 -5.07 4.64 -29.78
C LEU A 260 -4.33 5.91 -29.32
N GLU A 261 -4.89 7.09 -29.54
CA GLU A 261 -4.32 8.35 -29.03
C GLU A 261 -4.24 8.38 -27.50
N GLN A 262 -5.20 7.78 -26.79
CA GLN A 262 -5.12 7.63 -25.34
C GLN A 262 -3.94 6.73 -24.94
N ILE A 263 -3.66 5.66 -25.69
CA ILE A 263 -2.50 4.79 -25.45
C ILE A 263 -1.20 5.56 -25.66
N ILE A 264 -1.07 6.27 -26.79
CA ILE A 264 0.14 7.06 -27.12
C ILE A 264 0.46 8.09 -26.04
N LYS A 265 -0.56 8.70 -25.43
CA LYS A 265 -0.38 9.68 -24.34
C LYS A 265 0.23 9.08 -23.07
N ILE A 266 0.04 7.78 -22.83
CA ILE A 266 0.53 7.10 -21.63
C ILE A 266 2.01 6.68 -21.81
N VAL A 267 2.44 6.45 -23.05
CA VAL A 267 3.83 6.09 -23.40
C VAL A 267 4.80 7.20 -22.94
N PRO A 268 5.95 6.87 -22.30
CA PRO A 268 6.93 7.87 -21.91
C PRO A 268 7.47 8.68 -23.10
N GLU A 269 7.82 9.95 -22.89
CA GLU A 269 8.26 10.87 -23.96
C GLU A 269 9.43 10.33 -24.79
N GLN A 270 10.35 9.60 -24.14
CA GLN A 270 11.50 8.94 -24.78
C GLN A 270 11.09 7.98 -25.91
N TYR A 271 9.96 7.28 -25.75
CA TYR A 271 9.43 6.35 -26.73
C TYR A 271 8.42 7.02 -27.68
N SER A 272 7.70 8.04 -27.20
CA SER A 272 6.70 8.77 -28.00
C SER A 272 7.32 9.41 -29.26
N ASN A 273 8.52 9.97 -29.15
CA ASN A 273 9.22 10.57 -30.30
C ASN A 273 9.58 9.53 -31.35
N ARG A 274 10.00 8.32 -30.94
CA ARG A 274 10.27 7.20 -31.87
C ARG A 274 9.02 6.83 -32.66
N ILE A 275 7.88 6.68 -31.97
CA ILE A 275 6.60 6.37 -32.62
C ILE A 275 6.27 7.45 -33.66
N LYS A 276 6.39 8.74 -33.31
CA LYS A 276 6.06 9.85 -34.23
C LYS A 276 6.91 9.83 -35.49
N LEU A 277 8.23 9.69 -35.34
CA LEU A 277 9.15 9.61 -36.48
C LEU A 277 8.81 8.44 -37.40
N THR A 278 8.57 7.26 -36.82
CA THR A 278 8.20 6.07 -37.61
C THR A 278 6.84 6.21 -38.30
N MET A 279 5.90 6.93 -37.70
CA MET A 279 4.61 7.24 -38.33
C MET A 279 4.77 8.18 -39.52
N GLU A 280 5.54 9.27 -39.36
CA GLU A 280 5.82 10.24 -40.42
C GLU A 280 6.51 9.56 -41.63
N ASP A 281 7.50 8.70 -41.36
CA ASP A 281 8.18 7.92 -42.40
C ASP A 281 7.24 6.94 -43.12
N TYR A 282 6.30 6.33 -42.40
CA TYR A 282 5.34 5.40 -42.98
C TYR A 282 4.27 6.10 -43.83
N GLU A 283 3.72 7.23 -43.36
CA GLU A 283 2.74 8.02 -44.11
C GLU A 283 3.31 8.49 -45.46
N ASN A 284 4.59 8.89 -45.48
CA ASN A 284 5.29 9.28 -46.70
C ASN A 284 5.48 8.13 -47.72
N ASN A 285 5.45 6.87 -47.28
CA ASN A 285 5.74 5.69 -48.11
C ASN A 285 4.52 4.79 -48.35
N ARG A 286 3.30 5.23 -48.00
CA ARG A 286 2.13 4.36 -47.92
C ARG A 286 1.60 3.93 -49.31
N ILE A 287 1.74 2.64 -49.64
CA ILE A 287 0.95 1.96 -50.67
C ILE A 287 -0.31 1.41 -49.98
N ALA A 288 -1.49 1.75 -50.49
CA ALA A 288 -2.78 1.40 -49.88
C ALA A 288 -3.02 -0.13 -49.87
N VAL A 289 -2.68 -0.79 -48.78
CA VAL A 289 -3.07 -2.19 -48.55
C VAL A 289 -4.39 -2.24 -47.79
N THR A 290 -5.40 -2.80 -48.43
CA THR A 290 -6.76 -3.00 -47.90
C THR A 290 -6.91 -4.39 -47.34
N ASN A 291 -6.42 -4.65 -46.13
CA ASN A 291 -6.86 -5.82 -45.35
C ASN A 291 -7.53 -5.31 -44.08
N ARG A 292 -8.86 -5.39 -44.07
CA ARG A 292 -9.71 -4.94 -42.98
C ARG A 292 -9.88 -6.12 -42.01
N PHE A 293 -9.29 -6.04 -40.82
CA PHE A 293 -9.58 -6.97 -39.74
C PHE A 293 -11.00 -6.71 -39.19
N PRO A 294 -11.69 -7.72 -38.63
CA PRO A 294 -12.97 -7.49 -37.97
C PRO A 294 -12.79 -6.60 -36.74
N ASP A 295 -13.44 -5.43 -36.75
CA ASP A 295 -13.27 -4.33 -35.78
C ASP A 295 -13.34 -4.78 -34.30
N SER A 296 -14.17 -5.79 -33.99
CA SER A 296 -14.33 -6.31 -32.62
C SER A 296 -13.12 -7.10 -32.08
N GLU A 297 -12.34 -7.74 -32.93
CA GLU A 297 -11.14 -8.47 -32.48
C GLU A 297 -9.97 -7.51 -32.27
N THR A 298 -9.83 -6.51 -33.15
CA THR A 298 -8.85 -5.42 -33.01
C THR A 298 -9.07 -4.63 -31.73
N GLU A 299 -10.33 -4.30 -31.37
CA GLU A 299 -10.67 -3.61 -30.12
C GLU A 299 -10.22 -4.41 -28.88
N LYS A 300 -10.47 -5.73 -28.85
CA LYS A 300 -10.02 -6.60 -27.73
C LYS A 300 -8.50 -6.67 -27.62
N GLN A 301 -7.81 -6.74 -28.75
CA GLN A 301 -6.34 -6.73 -28.78
C GLN A 301 -5.79 -5.39 -28.29
N LEU A 302 -6.42 -4.29 -28.68
CA LEU A 302 -6.08 -2.93 -28.25
C LEU A 302 -6.28 -2.74 -26.74
N ILE A 303 -7.40 -3.22 -26.19
CA ILE A 303 -7.67 -3.23 -24.74
C ILE A 303 -6.59 -4.01 -23.99
N LYS A 304 -6.24 -5.22 -24.45
CA LYS A 304 -5.18 -6.04 -23.84
C LYS A 304 -3.81 -5.38 -23.95
N LEU A 305 -3.51 -4.72 -25.06
CA LEU A 305 -2.27 -3.96 -25.24
C LEU A 305 -2.20 -2.80 -24.26
N HIS A 306 -3.28 -2.03 -24.13
CA HIS A 306 -3.39 -0.91 -23.20
C HIS A 306 -3.23 -1.35 -21.74
N GLU A 307 -3.87 -2.45 -21.33
CA GLU A 307 -3.72 -3.05 -19.99
C GLU A 307 -2.26 -3.43 -19.71
N ARG A 308 -1.61 -4.14 -20.64
CA ARG A 308 -0.20 -4.53 -20.52
C ARG A 308 0.71 -3.31 -20.45
N LEU A 309 0.50 -2.34 -21.34
CA LEU A 309 1.33 -1.13 -21.40
C LEU A 309 1.26 -0.33 -20.10
N LYS A 310 0.05 -0.09 -19.55
CA LYS A 310 -0.13 0.55 -18.24
C LYS A 310 0.68 -0.16 -17.15
N LYS A 311 0.54 -1.48 -17.06
CA LYS A 311 1.24 -2.30 -16.06
C LYS A 311 2.76 -2.18 -16.21
N TYR A 312 3.28 -2.30 -17.43
CA TYR A 312 4.73 -2.25 -17.68
C TYR A 312 5.33 -0.86 -17.47
N ILE A 313 4.59 0.22 -17.75
CA ILE A 313 5.04 1.58 -17.45
C ILE A 313 5.19 1.79 -15.93
N HIS A 314 4.23 1.29 -15.13
CA HIS A 314 4.35 1.33 -13.67
C HIS A 314 5.56 0.54 -13.17
N VAL A 315 5.80 -0.66 -13.74
CA VAL A 315 6.97 -1.48 -13.39
C VAL A 315 8.27 -0.79 -13.81
N HIS A 316 8.33 -0.20 -15.00
CA HIS A 316 9.48 0.56 -15.49
C HIS A 316 9.82 1.70 -14.54
N HIS A 317 8.85 2.56 -14.21
CA HIS A 317 9.08 3.66 -13.28
C HIS A 317 9.56 3.16 -11.89
N ARG A 318 8.96 2.08 -11.38
CA ARG A 318 9.38 1.47 -10.10
C ARG A 318 10.84 1.00 -10.16
N VAL A 319 11.22 0.29 -11.21
CA VAL A 319 12.56 -0.27 -11.38
C VAL A 319 13.59 0.84 -11.60
N GLN A 320 13.27 1.89 -12.37
CA GLN A 320 14.14 3.06 -12.52
C GLN A 320 14.42 3.74 -11.17
N VAL A 321 13.37 4.03 -10.38
CA VAL A 321 13.54 4.65 -9.06
C VAL A 321 14.34 3.75 -8.12
N LEU A 322 14.06 2.44 -8.14
CA LEU A 322 14.79 1.47 -7.32
C LEU A 322 16.27 1.40 -7.71
N TRP A 323 16.57 1.37 -9.01
CA TRP A 323 17.92 1.42 -9.57
C TRP A 323 18.67 2.67 -9.09
N THR A 324 18.10 3.87 -9.31
CA THR A 324 18.70 5.13 -8.87
C THR A 324 18.91 5.17 -7.35
N ARG A 325 17.96 4.67 -6.56
CA ARG A 325 18.11 4.60 -5.10
C ARG A 325 19.26 3.69 -4.69
N THR A 326 19.36 2.50 -5.28
CA THR A 326 20.40 1.52 -4.92
C THR A 326 21.78 1.94 -5.41
N ILE A 327 21.91 2.60 -6.56
CA ILE A 327 23.18 3.22 -6.97
C ILE A 327 23.62 4.27 -5.94
N ASN A 328 22.71 5.16 -5.56
CA ASN A 328 23.02 6.23 -4.60
C ASN A 328 23.44 5.67 -3.24
N GLU A 329 22.81 4.59 -2.81
CA GLU A 329 23.17 3.84 -1.61
C GLU A 329 24.57 3.22 -1.75
N ALA A 330 24.89 2.59 -2.88
CA ALA A 330 26.21 2.03 -3.14
C ALA A 330 27.31 3.10 -3.09
N PHE A 331 27.15 4.21 -3.82
CA PHE A 331 28.11 5.32 -3.79
C PHE A 331 28.26 5.92 -2.39
N TYR A 332 27.16 6.04 -1.63
CA TYR A 332 27.23 6.58 -0.28
C TYR A 332 28.05 5.68 0.66
N LEU A 333 27.95 4.35 0.53
CA LEU A 333 28.74 3.41 1.32
C LEU A 333 30.21 3.42 0.93
N GLU A 334 30.49 3.54 -0.37
CA GLU A 334 31.84 3.68 -0.89
C GLU A 334 32.50 4.97 -0.38
N ASP A 335 31.76 6.10 -0.40
CA ASP A 335 32.20 7.36 0.20
C ASP A 335 32.53 7.20 1.69
N ILE A 336 31.71 6.47 2.46
CA ILE A 336 31.99 6.21 3.89
C ILE A 336 33.30 5.42 4.05
N LEU A 337 33.50 4.34 3.30
CA LEU A 337 34.71 3.51 3.40
C LEU A 337 35.97 4.25 2.95
N ASN A 338 35.87 5.09 1.92
CA ASN A 338 36.99 5.89 1.45
C ASN A 338 37.36 6.99 2.46
N ASN A 339 36.37 7.62 3.09
CA ASN A 339 36.60 8.65 4.11
C ASN A 339 37.08 8.08 5.46
N GLU A 340 36.78 6.81 5.79
CA GLU A 340 37.34 6.14 6.97
C GLU A 340 38.88 6.11 6.92
N LYS A 341 39.47 6.12 5.72
CA LYS A 341 40.91 6.16 5.48
C LYS A 341 41.48 7.58 5.39
N ASN A 342 40.63 8.62 5.41
CA ASN A 342 41.05 10.00 5.20
C ASN A 342 41.40 10.68 6.54
N SER A 343 42.64 11.17 6.67
CA SER A 343 43.12 11.88 7.86
C SER A 343 42.63 13.32 7.98
N ASN A 344 42.10 13.91 6.90
CA ASN A 344 41.76 15.35 6.86
C ASN A 344 40.44 15.70 7.57
N HIS A 345 39.75 14.73 8.20
CA HIS A 345 38.47 14.92 8.90
C HIS A 345 37.35 15.59 8.08
N GLU A 346 37.52 15.69 6.77
CA GLU A 346 36.56 16.23 5.82
C GLU A 346 35.91 15.09 5.03
N PHE A 347 34.57 15.14 4.92
CA PHE A 347 33.82 14.12 4.21
C PHE A 347 33.77 14.45 2.72
N ILE A 348 34.59 13.75 1.93
CA ILE A 348 34.63 13.91 0.47
C ILE A 348 33.52 13.05 -0.14
N LYS A 349 32.60 13.68 -0.88
CA LYS A 349 31.52 13.02 -1.63
C LYS A 349 31.96 12.79 -3.07
N GLN A 350 32.01 11.54 -3.53
CA GLN A 350 32.24 11.22 -4.95
C GLN A 350 30.93 11.11 -5.74
N ASN A 351 29.78 11.09 -5.05
CA ASN A 351 28.47 10.94 -5.68
C ASN A 351 28.04 12.21 -6.49
N PRO A 352 27.73 12.09 -7.80
CA PRO A 352 27.26 13.20 -8.64
C PRO A 352 25.78 13.59 -8.42
N TYR A 353 24.99 12.81 -7.66
CA TYR A 353 23.56 13.07 -7.48
C TYR A 353 23.25 13.99 -6.29
N PRO A 354 22.29 14.93 -6.43
CA PRO A 354 21.95 15.87 -5.36
C PRO A 354 21.36 15.15 -4.13
N PRO A 355 21.67 15.62 -2.90
CA PRO A 355 21.14 15.01 -1.68
C PRO A 355 19.61 15.14 -1.61
N SER A 356 18.95 14.15 -1.02
CA SER A 356 17.51 14.22 -0.74
C SER A 356 17.21 15.42 0.18
N TRP A 357 16.02 16.03 0.06
CA TRP A 357 15.58 17.15 0.92
C TRP A 357 15.74 16.84 2.41
N LEU A 358 15.42 15.61 2.82
CA LEU A 358 15.51 15.14 4.20
C LEU A 358 16.97 15.03 4.66
N ARG A 359 17.86 14.56 3.80
CA ARG A 359 19.31 14.55 4.06
C ARG A 359 19.88 15.97 4.12
N LYS A 360 19.43 16.86 3.23
CA LYS A 360 19.83 18.28 3.22
C LYS A 360 19.43 18.99 4.52
N LYS A 361 18.23 18.70 5.04
CA LYS A 361 17.73 19.27 6.30
C LYS A 361 18.38 18.67 7.55
N LEU A 362 18.71 17.38 7.55
CA LEU A 362 19.26 16.69 8.72
C LEU A 362 20.78 16.74 8.80
N PHE A 363 21.49 16.71 7.68
CA PHE A 363 22.96 16.56 7.67
C PHE A 363 23.66 17.81 7.14
N ASP A 364 23.17 18.41 6.05
CA ASP A 364 23.82 19.59 5.46
C ASP A 364 23.48 20.89 6.24
N GLN A 365 22.36 20.93 6.97
CA GLN A 365 21.97 22.06 7.85
C GLN A 365 22.28 21.86 9.34
N HIS A 366 22.91 20.74 9.73
CA HIS A 366 23.25 20.53 11.13
C HIS A 366 24.43 21.43 11.53
N SER A 367 24.21 22.32 12.51
CA SER A 367 25.15 23.36 12.94
C SER A 367 26.54 22.89 13.41
N LYS A 368 26.75 21.57 13.52
CA LYS A 368 28.03 20.94 13.91
C LYS A 368 28.81 20.33 12.74
N LEU A 369 28.22 20.21 11.54
CA LEU A 369 28.87 19.62 10.35
C LEU A 369 28.84 20.54 9.12
N GLY A 370 28.08 21.65 9.17
CA GLY A 370 27.90 22.59 8.06
C GLY A 370 28.63 23.93 8.26
N LYS A 371 29.90 23.92 8.70
CA LYS A 371 30.77 25.11 8.60
C LYS A 371 32.08 24.75 7.93
N ASN A 372 32.18 25.09 6.65
CA ASN A 372 33.22 25.92 6.02
C ASN A 372 33.10 25.71 4.49
N PHE A 373 32.53 26.65 3.75
CA PHE A 373 33.05 27.93 3.22
C PHE A 373 33.39 27.76 1.74
N ASP A 374 32.58 28.40 0.90
CA ASP A 374 32.89 28.68 -0.51
C ASP A 374 34.21 29.46 -0.59
N VAL A 375 35.23 28.88 -1.25
CA VAL A 375 36.21 29.57 -2.11
C VAL A 375 36.66 28.58 -3.19
#